data_AF-A0AAD7Y3Q5-F1
#
_entry.id   AF-A0AAD7Y3Q5-F1
#
_cell.length_a   1.000
_cell.length_b   1.000
_cell.length_c   1.000
_cell.angle_alpha   90.00
_cell.angle_beta   90.00
_cell.angle_gamma   90.00
#
_symmetry.space_group_name_H-M   'P 1'
#
loop_
_entity.id
_entity.type
_entity.pdbx_description
1 polymer ?
#
loop_
_entity_poly.entity_id
_entity_poly.type
_entity_poly.pdbx_seq_one_letter_code
_entity_poly.pdbx_strand_id
1 'polypeptide(L)' 'MPSSCQEIRQELIECMLKSNCVLVKRNTVKECFKAEHADDVPTECQSIRKSFAECRRGMIDPRKRFRGNATQ' A
#
# COMPACT_ATOMS: atom_id res chain seq x y z
N MET A 1 -9.19 12.64 -9.73
CA MET A 1 -9.55 11.59 -8.76
C MET A 1 -8.69 10.40 -9.11
N PRO A 2 -7.82 9.91 -8.21
CA PRO A 2 -7.10 8.69 -8.54
C PRO A 2 -8.16 7.61 -8.79
N SER A 3 -7.92 6.71 -9.73
CA SER A 3 -8.84 5.61 -10.04
C SER A 3 -8.74 4.57 -8.91
N SER A 4 -9.31 4.98 -7.78
CA SER A 4 -9.45 4.32 -6.48
C SER A 4 -8.16 3.81 -5.85
N CYS A 5 -7.68 2.59 -6.10
CA CYS A 5 -6.57 2.01 -5.32
C CYS A 5 -5.37 1.54 -6.16
N GLN A 6 -5.45 1.67 -7.48
CA GLN A 6 -4.42 1.18 -8.38
C GLN A 6 -3.14 2.04 -8.33
N GLU A 7 -3.30 3.37 -8.27
CA GLU A 7 -2.17 4.29 -8.14
C GLU A 7 -1.45 4.10 -6.80
N ILE A 8 -2.19 4.00 -5.70
CA ILE A 8 -1.61 3.72 -4.36
C ILE A 8 -0.90 2.36 -4.35
N ARG A 9 -1.44 1.36 -5.08
CA ARG A 9 -0.78 0.05 -5.23
C ARG A 9 0.54 0.17 -5.98
N GLN A 10 0.58 0.98 -7.04
CA GLN A 10 1.78 1.17 -7.84
C GLN A 10 2.86 1.90 -7.03
N GLU A 11 2.48 2.97 -6.34
CA GLU A 11 3.36 3.71 -5.43
C GLU A 11 3.92 2.79 -4.32
N LEU A 12 3.08 1.91 -3.76
CA LEU A 12 3.50 0.93 -2.76
C LEU A 12 4.52 -0.08 -3.32
N ILE A 13 4.34 -0.53 -4.57
CA ILE A 13 5.28 -1.43 -5.24
C ILE A 13 6.61 -0.72 -5.47
N GLU A 14 6.57 0.52 -5.97
CA GLU A 14 7.78 1.33 -6.18
C GLU A 14 8.54 1.58 -4.88
N CYS A 15 7.83 1.87 -3.79
CA CYS A 15 8.43 2.03 -2.46
C CYS A 15 9.11 0.74 -1.98
N MET A 16 8.44 -0.41 -2.16
CA MET A 16 8.99 -1.72 -1.77
C MET A 16 10.21 -2.12 -2.61
N LEU A 17 10.24 -1.79 -3.90
CA LEU A 17 11.40 -2.04 -4.77
C LEU A 17 12.65 -1.25 -4.33
N LYS A 18 12.45 -0.08 -3.73
CA LYS A 18 13.53 0.75 -3.15
C LYS A 18 13.92 0.35 -1.72
N SER A 19 13.17 -0.55 -1.09
CA SER A 19 13.38 -0.95 0.31
C SER A 19 14.49 -2.00 0.45
N ASN A 20 15.09 -2.07 1.65
CA ASN A 20 16.15 -3.03 1.97
C ASN A 20 15.70 -4.50 1.81
N CYS A 21 14.41 -4.79 2.01
CA CYS A 21 13.87 -6.13 1.79
C CYS A 21 14.11 -6.67 0.36
N VAL A 22 14.00 -5.81 -0.67
CA VAL A 22 14.25 -6.22 -2.07
C VAL A 22 15.72 -6.00 -2.43
N LEU A 23 16.31 -4.86 -2.04
CA LEU A 23 17.68 -4.51 -2.43
C LEU A 23 18.74 -5.37 -1.73
N VAL A 24 18.58 -5.61 -0.43
CA VAL A 24 19.56 -6.34 0.41
C VAL A 24 19.20 -7.82 0.47
N LYS A 25 17.96 -8.16 0.85
CA LYS A 25 17.54 -9.56 1.03
C LYS A 25 17.17 -10.26 -0.29
N ARG A 26 17.08 -9.53 -1.41
CA ARG A 26 16.67 -10.06 -2.73
C ARG A 26 15.36 -10.84 -2.72
N ASN A 27 14.48 -10.52 -1.77
CA ASN A 27 13.17 -11.10 -1.69
C ASN A 27 12.25 -10.50 -2.75
N THR A 28 11.23 -11.27 -3.16
CA THR A 28 10.18 -10.70 -4.01
C THR A 28 9.34 -9.71 -3.20
N VAL A 29 8.80 -8.68 -3.87
CA VAL A 29 7.91 -7.69 -3.23
C VAL A 29 6.75 -8.36 -2.49
N LYS A 30 6.28 -9.52 -2.98
CA LYS A 30 5.22 -10.32 -2.33
C LYS A 30 5.66 -10.88 -0.98
N GLU A 31 6.90 -11.35 -0.87
CA GLU A 31 7.49 -11.82 0.40
C GLU A 31 7.70 -10.65 1.36
N CYS A 32 8.11 -9.48 0.87
CA CYS A 32 8.28 -8.27 1.69
C CYS A 32 6.98 -7.76 2.33
N PHE A 33 5.80 -8.23 1.90
CA PHE A 33 4.54 -7.90 2.57
C PHE A 33 4.29 -8.72 3.85
N LYS A 34 5.03 -9.81 4.07
CA LYS A 34 4.92 -10.63 5.27
C LYS A 34 5.38 -9.87 6.51
N ALA A 35 4.77 -10.20 7.67
CA ALA A 35 5.09 -9.54 8.93
C ALA A 35 6.55 -9.74 9.35
N GLU A 36 7.17 -10.85 8.93
CA GLU A 36 8.57 -11.19 9.20
C GLU A 36 9.58 -10.20 8.59
N HIS A 37 9.19 -9.49 7.53
CA HIS A 37 10.02 -8.50 6.84
C HIS A 37 9.56 -7.06 7.10
N ALA A 38 8.63 -6.84 8.03
CA ALA A 38 8.12 -5.51 8.33
C ALA A 38 9.20 -4.56 8.88
N ASP A 39 10.24 -5.10 9.52
CA ASP A 39 11.38 -4.35 10.06
C ASP A 39 12.30 -3.82 8.95
N ASP A 40 12.45 -4.58 7.85
CA ASP A 40 13.25 -4.18 6.69
C ASP A 40 12.55 -3.16 5.77
N VAL A 41 11.30 -2.81 6.09
CA VAL A 41 10.46 -1.90 5.30
C VAL A 41 10.41 -0.53 5.96
N PRO A 42 10.83 0.54 5.27
CA PRO A 42 10.83 1.89 5.83
C PRO A 42 9.41 2.37 6.15
N THR A 43 9.32 3.27 7.14
CA THR A 43 8.06 3.85 7.63
C THR A 43 7.23 4.53 6.54
N GLU A 44 7.88 5.08 5.50
CA GLU A 44 7.22 5.63 4.32
C GLU A 44 6.34 4.59 3.61
N CYS A 45 6.90 3.41 3.31
CA CYS A 45 6.14 2.33 2.68
C CYS A 45 5.05 1.77 3.60
N GLN A 46 5.25 1.82 4.92
CA GLN A 46 4.22 1.44 5.88
C GLN A 46 3.02 2.41 5.86
N SER A 47 3.27 3.71 5.66
CA SER A 47 2.23 4.72 5.50
C SER A 47 1.40 4.44 4.25
N ILE A 48 2.06 4.23 3.10
CA ILE A 48 1.39 3.91 1.82
C ILE A 48 0.59 2.59 1.93
N ARG A 49 1.13 1.58 2.65
CA ARG A 49 0.41 0.32 2.93
C ARG A 49 -0.88 0.55 3.72
N LYS A 50 -0.88 1.48 4.68
CA LYS A 50 -2.10 1.87 5.40
C LYS A 50 -3.09 2.56 4.46
N SER A 51 -2.64 3.55 3.69
CA SER A 51 -3.48 4.24 2.68
C SER A 51 -4.11 3.25 1.68
N PHE A 52 -3.35 2.25 1.21
CA PHE A 52 -3.86 1.20 0.33
C PHE A 52 -4.92 0.33 1.03
N ALA A 53 -4.70 -0.03 2.30
CA ALA A 53 -5.67 -0.80 3.09
C ALA A 53 -6.97 -0.02 3.31
N GLU A 54 -6.88 1.29 3.59
CA GLU A 54 -8.04 2.17 3.73
C GLU A 54 -8.79 2.35 2.42
N CYS A 55 -8.06 2.54 1.31
CA CYS A 55 -8.65 2.60 -0.01
C CYS A 55 -9.41 1.31 -0.36
N ARG A 56 -8.77 0.15 -0.15
CA ARG A 56 -9.38 -1.15 -0.43
C ARG A 56 -10.60 -1.41 0.46
N ARG A 57 -10.56 -0.99 1.72
CA ARG A 57 -11.73 -1.02 2.62
C ARG A 57 -12.86 -0.11 2.12
N GLY A 58 -12.54 1.07 1.61
CA GLY A 58 -13.51 1.99 1.00
C GLY A 58 -14.16 1.45 -0.28
N MET A 59 -13.44 0.64 -1.05
CA MET A 59 -13.97 -0.03 -2.25
C MET A 59 -14.88 -1.22 -1.91
N ILE A 60 -14.61 -1.93 -0.81
CA ILE A 60 -15.38 -3.10 -0.37
C ILE A 60 -16.61 -2.70 0.45
N ASP A 61 -16.55 -1.61 1.24
CA ASP A 61 -17.67 -1.19 2.09
C ASP A 61 -18.70 -0.36 1.28
N PRO A 62 -19.93 -0.88 1.05
CA PRO A 62 -20.94 -0.20 0.26
C PRO A 62 -21.48 1.09 0.92
N ARG A 63 -21.26 1.30 2.22
CA ARG A 63 -21.71 2.52 2.93
C ARG A 63 -20.84 3.73 2.60
N LYS A 64 -19.58 3.52 2.22
CA LYS A 64 -18.70 4.58 1.67
C LYS A 64 -18.89 4.81 0.17
N ARG A 65 -19.67 3.96 -0.50
CA ARG A 65 -19.92 4.03 -1.95
C ARG A 65 -20.99 5.08 -2.34
N PHE A 66 -21.92 5.43 -1.45
CA PHE A 66 -23.04 6.35 -1.73
C PHE A 66 -22.79 7.81 -1.33
N ARG A 67 -21.90 8.07 -0.38
CA ARG A 67 -21.43 9.43 -0.09
C ARG A 67 -20.11 9.58 -0.82
N GLY A 68 -20.18 10.05 -2.07
CA GLY A 68 -19.02 10.24 -2.94
C GLY A 68 -17.85 10.80 -2.15
N ASN A 69 -16.66 10.23 -2.39
CA ASN A 69 -15.40 10.56 -1.72
C ASN A 69 -15.39 12.03 -1.31
N ALA A 70 -15.60 12.30 -0.02
CA ALA A 70 -15.40 13.62 0.54
C ALA A 70 -13.91 13.92 0.32
N THR A 71 -13.65 14.71 -0.70
CA THR A 71 -12.36 15.37 -0.91
C THR A 71 -12.14 16.30 0.28
N GLN A 72 -10.96 16.12 0.90
CA GLN A 72 -10.38 16.84 2.05
C GLN A 72 -10.88 16.49 3.44
#